data_AF-M2VBZ1-F1
#
_entry.id   AF-M2VBZ1-F1
#
_cell.length_a   1.000
_cell.length_b   1.000
_cell.length_c   1.000
_cell.angle_alpha   90.00
_cell.angle_beta   90.00
_cell.angle_gamma   90.00
#
_symmetry.space_group_name_H-M   'P 1'
#
loop_
_entity.id
_entity.type
_entity.pdbx_description
1 polymer ?
#
loop_
_entity_poly.entity_id
_entity_poly.type
_entity_poly.pdbx_seq_one_letter_code
_entity_poly.pdbx_strand_id
1 'polypeptide(L)'
;MTWVIPNALENHDLTTTAWYLPTRLPPYPPSRPELEDDEDQEGRMASVDYIPSLFDDLVVQGVPAKRIVVVCFSQGHAMALLTGLVSKYSGRLGGLFELSGYLPLADRIPTLREKAGLLKDVNDEVEVFLARGTSDKLIPKRHH
;
A
#
# COMPACT_ATOMS: atom_id res chain seq x y z
N MET A 1 10.23 18.79 -12.98
CA MET A 1 9.27 17.77 -12.52
C MET A 1 9.97 16.42 -12.70
N THR A 2 10.10 15.64 -11.63
CA THR A 2 10.88 14.40 -11.59
C THR A 2 9.93 13.23 -11.45
N TRP A 3 10.15 12.16 -12.22
CA TRP A 3 9.37 10.92 -12.16
C TRP A 3 10.28 9.79 -11.72
N VAL A 4 9.83 9.02 -10.73
CA VAL A 4 10.46 7.76 -10.31
C VAL A 4 9.48 6.65 -10.62
N ILE A 5 9.89 5.70 -11.45
CA ILE A 5 9.09 4.54 -11.84
C ILE A 5 9.84 3.29 -11.35
N PRO A 6 9.62 2.89 -10.09
CA PRO A 6 10.34 1.78 -9.49
C PRO A 6 9.77 0.44 -9.96
N ASN A 7 10.61 -0.59 -9.90
CA ASN A 7 10.16 -1.98 -9.95
C ASN A 7 9.94 -2.48 -8.54
N ALA A 8 9.05 -3.46 -8.38
CA ALA A 8 8.95 -4.19 -7.13
C ALA A 8 10.23 -5.00 -6.86
N LEU A 9 10.40 -5.45 -5.62
CA LEU A 9 11.46 -6.38 -5.25
C LEU A 9 11.30 -7.71 -6.00
N GLU A 10 12.41 -8.40 -6.23
CA GLU A 10 12.38 -9.78 -6.73
C GLU A 10 11.72 -10.67 -5.70
N ASN A 11 10.69 -11.40 -6.12
CA ASN A 11 10.02 -12.40 -5.32
C ASN A 11 10.50 -13.79 -5.79
N HIS A 12 11.24 -14.49 -4.93
CA HIS A 12 11.85 -15.77 -5.25
C HIS A 12 10.80 -16.88 -5.51
N ASP A 13 9.67 -16.85 -4.80
CA ASP A 13 8.60 -17.86 -4.97
C ASP A 13 7.89 -17.72 -6.32
N LEU A 14 7.77 -16.49 -6.81
CA LEU A 14 7.14 -16.20 -8.10
C LEU A 14 8.15 -16.16 -9.26
N THR A 15 9.45 -16.18 -8.97
CA THR A 15 10.53 -16.02 -9.96
C THR A 15 10.37 -14.75 -10.82
N THR A 16 9.81 -13.70 -10.22
CA THR A 16 9.54 -12.41 -10.88
C THR A 16 9.45 -11.28 -9.85
N THR A 17 9.38 -10.03 -10.30
CA THR A 17 9.15 -8.89 -9.41
C THR A 17 7.68 -8.79 -9.02
N ALA A 18 7.39 -8.71 -7.72
CA ALA A 18 6.03 -8.50 -7.22
C ALA A 18 6.08 -7.73 -5.89
N TRP A 19 5.11 -6.85 -5.65
CA TRP A 19 5.07 -6.09 -4.39
C TRP A 19 4.74 -6.98 -3.18
N TYR A 20 4.05 -8.09 -3.41
CA TYR A 20 3.77 -9.14 -2.45
C TYR A 20 3.25 -10.37 -3.20
N LEU A 21 3.06 -11.49 -2.51
CA LEU A 21 2.50 -12.69 -3.12
C LEU A 21 1.05 -12.45 -3.57
N PRO A 22 0.68 -12.69 -4.85
CA PRO A 22 -0.69 -12.53 -5.33
C PRO A 22 -1.70 -13.27 -4.46
N THR A 23 -2.53 -12.51 -3.77
CA THR A 23 -3.58 -13.04 -2.91
C THR A 23 -4.87 -13.23 -3.72
N ARG A 24 -5.60 -14.33 -3.50
CA ARG A 24 -6.95 -14.47 -4.08
C ARG A 24 -7.91 -13.52 -3.37
N LEU A 25 -8.67 -12.76 -4.16
CA LEU A 25 -9.71 -11.87 -3.65
C LEU A 25 -11.08 -12.42 -4.07
N PRO A 26 -11.66 -13.40 -3.34
CA PRO A 26 -12.95 -13.94 -3.73
C PRO A 26 -14.03 -12.87 -3.59
N PRO A 27 -15.12 -12.91 -4.39
CA PRO A 27 -16.20 -11.91 -4.33
C PRO A 27 -17.15 -12.10 -3.14
N TYR A 28 -17.12 -13.28 -2.52
CA TYR A 28 -17.94 -13.64 -1.37
C TYR A 28 -17.05 -14.13 -0.23
N PRO A 29 -17.39 -13.84 1.03
CA PRO A 29 -16.68 -14.41 2.17
C PRO A 29 -16.85 -15.94 2.19
N PRO A 30 -15.88 -16.68 2.76
CA PRO A 30 -16.05 -18.10 2.97
C PRO A 30 -17.25 -18.34 3.91
N SER A 31 -17.91 -19.49 3.75
CA SER A 31 -18.99 -19.90 4.65
C SER A 31 -18.53 -20.12 6.10
N ARG A 32 -17.20 -20.22 6.29
CA ARG A 32 -16.50 -20.41 7.55
C ARG A 32 -15.38 -19.37 7.64
N PRO A 33 -15.45 -18.38 8.56
CA PRO A 33 -14.46 -17.31 8.66
C PRO A 33 -13.03 -17.81 8.86
N GLU A 34 -12.84 -18.95 9.52
CA GLU A 34 -11.54 -19.58 9.76
C GLU A 34 -10.87 -20.13 8.49
N LEU A 35 -11.57 -20.13 7.35
CA LEU A 35 -11.04 -20.52 6.04
C LEU A 35 -10.66 -19.31 5.17
N GLU A 36 -10.71 -18.09 5.71
CA GLU A 36 -10.20 -16.93 4.99
C GLU A 36 -8.68 -17.03 4.90
N ASP A 37 -8.14 -16.88 3.68
CA ASP A 37 -6.70 -16.97 3.45
C ASP A 37 -5.99 -15.86 4.22
N ASP A 38 -4.93 -16.23 4.95
CA ASP A 38 -4.10 -15.25 5.61
C ASP A 38 -3.44 -14.33 4.57
N GLU A 39 -3.50 -13.05 4.91
CA GLU A 39 -2.84 -12.00 4.17
C GLU A 39 -1.31 -12.16 4.25
N ASP A 40 -0.60 -12.06 3.10
CA ASP A 40 0.87 -12.06 3.03
C ASP A 40 1.45 -10.81 3.72
N GLN A 41 1.50 -10.84 5.05
CA GLN A 41 1.97 -9.73 5.85
C GLN A 41 3.48 -9.51 5.63
N GLU A 42 4.26 -10.58 5.55
CA GLU A 42 5.72 -10.49 5.41
C GLU A 42 6.12 -9.84 4.09
N GLY A 43 5.60 -10.32 2.96
CA GLY A 43 5.89 -9.74 1.65
C GLY A 43 5.42 -8.29 1.52
N ARG A 44 4.27 -7.94 2.11
CA ARG A 44 3.80 -6.55 2.14
C ARG A 44 4.69 -5.67 3.01
N MET A 45 5.11 -6.14 4.18
CA MET A 45 6.01 -5.35 5.02
C MET A 45 7.38 -5.14 4.37
N ALA A 46 7.89 -6.12 3.61
CA ALA A 46 9.11 -5.92 2.81
C ALA A 46 8.97 -4.77 1.78
N SER A 47 7.82 -4.67 1.12
CA SER A 47 7.52 -3.54 0.24
C SER A 47 7.30 -2.22 1.01
N VAL A 48 6.70 -2.26 2.19
CA VAL A 48 6.58 -1.10 3.08
C VAL A 48 7.93 -0.59 3.54
N ASP A 49 8.95 -1.44 3.66
CA ASP A 49 10.31 -1.02 4.00
C ASP A 49 11.04 -0.47 2.76
N TYR A 50 10.81 -1.05 1.59
CA TYR A 50 11.44 -0.63 0.34
C TYR A 50 10.91 0.70 -0.20
N ILE A 51 9.59 0.90 -0.27
CA ILE A 51 8.99 2.08 -0.92
C ILE A 51 9.46 3.41 -0.27
N PRO A 52 9.51 3.55 1.07
CA PRO A 52 10.05 4.73 1.73
C PRO A 52 11.50 5.07 1.38
N SER A 53 12.33 4.08 1.01
CA SER A 53 13.70 4.35 0.56
C SER A 53 13.73 5.18 -0.73
N LEU A 54 12.74 4.98 -1.61
CA LEU A 54 12.57 5.78 -2.82
C LEU A 54 12.18 7.22 -2.50
N PHE A 55 11.39 7.41 -1.44
CA PHE A 55 11.04 8.75 -0.97
C PHE A 55 12.23 9.43 -0.30
N ASP A 56 13.03 8.67 0.45
CA ASP A 56 14.26 9.17 1.07
C ASP A 56 15.23 9.71 0.02
N ASP A 57 15.43 8.98 -1.09
CA ASP A 57 16.29 9.42 -2.19
C ASP A 57 15.82 10.76 -2.78
N LEU A 58 14.50 10.94 -2.93
CA LEU A 58 13.92 12.21 -3.40
C LEU A 58 14.11 13.34 -2.38
N VAL A 59 13.93 13.05 -1.09
CA VAL A 59 14.14 14.02 -0.01
C VAL A 59 15.60 14.44 0.08
N VAL A 60 16.54 13.51 -0.06
CA VAL A 60 17.98 13.79 -0.11
C VAL A 60 18.34 14.68 -1.31
N GLN A 61 17.65 14.52 -2.44
CA GLN A 61 17.78 15.40 -3.60
C GLN A 61 17.09 16.77 -3.42
N GLY A 62 16.52 17.05 -2.25
CA GLY A 62 15.90 18.33 -1.91
C GLY A 62 14.42 18.44 -2.27
N VAL A 63 13.75 17.33 -2.62
CA VAL A 63 12.29 17.32 -2.83
C VAL A 63 11.59 17.16 -1.48
N PRO A 64 10.84 18.16 -0.98
CA PRO A 64 10.10 18.01 0.27
C PRO A 64 9.09 16.87 0.16
N ALA A 65 8.90 16.07 1.22
CA ALA A 65 7.94 14.97 1.25
C ALA A 65 6.52 15.40 0.83
N LYS A 66 6.13 16.64 1.20
CA LYS A 66 4.84 17.24 0.85
C LYS A 66 4.65 17.51 -0.65
N ARG A 67 5.70 17.38 -1.46
CA ARG A 67 5.67 17.50 -2.92
C ARG A 67 5.76 16.15 -3.63
N ILE A 68 5.83 15.06 -2.88
CA ILE A 68 5.81 13.69 -3.41
C ILE A 68 4.36 13.24 -3.51
N VAL A 69 3.93 12.88 -4.71
CA VAL A 69 2.62 12.27 -4.99
C VAL A 69 2.85 10.86 -5.49
N VAL A 70 2.20 9.88 -4.87
CA VAL A 70 2.30 8.47 -5.25
C VAL A 70 1.12 8.13 -6.14
N VAL A 71 1.40 7.62 -7.35
CA VAL A 71 0.38 7.21 -8.32
C VAL A 71 0.46 5.71 -8.52
N CYS A 72 -0.64 4.98 -8.33
CA CYS A 72 -0.60 3.52 -8.22
C CYS A 72 -1.86 2.82 -8.78
N PHE A 73 -1.69 1.54 -9.14
CA PHE A 73 -2.75 0.68 -9.67
C PHE A 73 -2.70 -0.73 -9.04
N SER A 74 -3.86 -1.32 -8.74
CA SER A 74 -3.97 -2.71 -8.30
C SER A 74 -3.06 -3.05 -7.11
N GLN A 75 -2.08 -3.93 -7.27
CA GLN A 75 -1.13 -4.27 -6.21
C GLN A 75 -0.38 -3.04 -5.67
N GLY A 76 -0.03 -2.10 -6.55
CA GLY A 76 0.62 -0.85 -6.17
C GLY A 76 -0.29 0.03 -5.30
N HIS A 77 -1.62 0.01 -5.52
CA HIS A 77 -2.56 0.75 -4.67
C HIS A 77 -2.54 0.20 -3.25
N ALA A 78 -2.61 -1.12 -3.09
CA ALA A 78 -2.56 -1.76 -1.79
C ALA A 78 -1.28 -1.37 -1.02
N MET A 79 -0.14 -1.30 -1.72
CA MET A 79 1.09 -0.86 -1.10
C MET A 79 1.16 0.65 -0.83
N ALA A 80 0.66 1.49 -1.73
CA ALA A 80 0.65 2.93 -1.54
C ALA A 80 -0.14 3.34 -0.28
N LEU A 81 -1.33 2.76 -0.08
CA LEU A 81 -2.11 2.97 1.15
C LEU A 81 -1.37 2.48 2.38
N LEU A 82 -0.91 1.22 2.35
CA LEU A 82 -0.26 0.63 3.51
C LEU A 82 0.99 1.42 3.90
N THR A 83 1.86 1.75 2.94
CA THR A 83 3.04 2.60 3.17
C THR A 83 2.66 3.99 3.67
N GLY A 84 1.63 4.62 3.09
CA GLY A 84 1.11 5.91 3.55
C GLY A 84 0.53 5.88 4.98
N LEU A 85 0.14 4.70 5.46
CA LEU A 85 -0.46 4.51 6.78
C LEU A 85 0.50 3.96 7.83
N VAL A 86 1.58 3.26 7.48
CA VAL A 86 2.44 2.61 8.50
C VAL A 86 3.91 2.97 8.40
N SER A 87 4.33 3.75 7.41
CA SER A 87 5.72 4.21 7.31
C SER A 87 5.95 5.55 8.01
N LYS A 88 7.23 5.94 8.15
CA LYS A 88 7.66 7.26 8.63
C LYS A 88 7.16 8.46 7.80
N TYR A 89 6.58 8.20 6.62
CA TYR A 89 5.96 9.19 5.75
C TYR A 89 4.45 9.34 5.98
N SER A 90 3.88 8.61 6.95
CA SER A 90 2.46 8.71 7.28
C SER A 90 2.07 10.14 7.65
N GLY A 91 1.05 10.66 6.97
CA GLY A 91 0.60 12.05 7.13
C GLY A 91 1.50 13.12 6.50
N ARG A 92 2.59 12.75 5.80
CA ARG A 92 3.63 13.70 5.35
C ARG A 92 3.76 13.84 3.84
N LEU A 93 3.14 12.94 3.07
CA LEU A 93 3.17 12.97 1.61
C LEU A 93 2.29 14.10 1.05
N GLY A 94 2.55 14.49 -0.20
CA GLY A 94 1.74 15.46 -0.92
C GLY A 94 0.36 14.92 -1.29
N GLY A 95 0.30 13.64 -1.65
CA GLY A 95 -0.95 12.94 -1.88
C GLY A 95 -0.78 11.52 -2.42
N LEU A 96 -1.87 10.78 -2.42
CA LEU A 96 -1.99 9.44 -2.96
C LEU A 96 -3.05 9.45 -4.07
N PHE A 97 -2.70 8.95 -5.25
CA PHE A 97 -3.61 8.80 -6.38
C PHE A 97 -3.68 7.33 -6.75
N GLU A 98 -4.78 6.69 -6.40
CA GLU A 98 -4.81 5.25 -6.33
C GLU A 98 -6.00 4.67 -7.09
N LEU A 99 -5.70 3.74 -7.98
CA LEU A 99 -6.64 3.20 -8.94
C LEU A 99 -6.85 1.70 -8.74
N SER A 100 -8.10 1.30 -8.56
CA SER A 100 -8.55 -0.10 -8.57
C SER A 100 -7.69 -0.99 -7.67
N GLY A 101 -7.70 -0.71 -6.36
CA GLY A 101 -7.05 -1.52 -5.34
C GLY A 101 -7.93 -1.72 -4.11
N TYR A 102 -7.30 -2.03 -2.98
CA TYR A 102 -7.92 -2.29 -1.67
C TYR A 102 -6.95 -1.90 -0.55
N LEU A 103 -7.42 -1.82 0.68
CA LEU A 103 -6.58 -1.61 1.88
C LEU A 103 -6.18 -2.97 2.49
N PRO A 104 -4.92 -3.42 2.33
CA PRO A 104 -4.47 -4.67 2.96
C PRO A 104 -4.24 -4.47 4.47
N LEU A 105 -4.34 -5.56 5.23
CA LEU A 105 -4.00 -5.61 6.65
C LEU A 105 -4.76 -4.60 7.52
N ALA A 106 -5.98 -4.23 7.14
CA ALA A 106 -6.76 -3.16 7.77
C ALA A 106 -6.84 -3.31 9.31
N ASP A 107 -7.12 -4.52 9.79
CA ASP A 107 -7.22 -4.84 11.22
C ASP A 107 -5.88 -4.81 11.96
N ARG A 108 -4.75 -4.85 11.24
CA ARG A 108 -3.39 -4.83 11.80
C ARG A 108 -2.78 -3.43 11.80
N ILE A 109 -3.32 -2.48 11.06
CA ILE A 109 -2.77 -1.11 10.95
C ILE A 109 -2.52 -0.47 12.31
N PRO A 110 -3.44 -0.50 13.31
CA PRO A 110 -3.17 0.09 14.61
C PRO A 110 -1.92 -0.49 15.29
N THR A 111 -1.75 -1.81 15.26
CA THR A 111 -0.59 -2.51 15.82
C THR A 111 0.68 -2.23 15.03
N LEU A 112 0.60 -2.15 13.70
CA LEU A 112 1.75 -1.82 12.84
C LEU A 112 2.23 -0.38 13.11
N ARG A 113 1.31 0.57 13.28
CA ARG A 113 1.63 1.96 13.63
C ARG A 113 2.30 2.06 14.99
N GLU A 114 1.78 1.36 15.99
CA GLU A 114 2.38 1.29 17.33
C GLU A 114 3.82 0.76 17.27
N LYS A 115 4.04 -0.36 16.55
CA LYS A 115 5.38 -0.93 16.35
C LYS A 115 6.34 0.02 15.63
N ALA A 116 5.84 0.83 14.71
CA ALA A 116 6.61 1.85 14.00
C ALA A 116 6.82 3.15 14.82
N GLY A 117 6.29 3.23 16.04
CA GLY A 117 6.38 4.43 16.88
C GLY A 117 5.55 5.61 16.36
N LEU A 118 4.53 5.34 15.55
CA LEU A 118 3.62 6.33 14.98
C LEU A 118 2.44 6.59 15.92
N LEU A 119 1.85 7.79 15.80
CA LEU A 119 0.61 8.11 16.50
C LEU A 119 -0.52 7.19 16.06
N LYS A 120 -1.55 7.01 16.89
CA LYS A 120 -2.72 6.20 16.53
C LYS A 120 -3.41 6.76 15.28
N ASP A 121 -3.62 8.07 15.26
CA ASP A 121 -4.31 8.77 14.19
C ASP A 121 -3.32 9.33 13.16
N VAL A 122 -3.78 9.45 11.91
CA VAL A 122 -3.03 10.06 10.80
C VAL A 122 -3.54 11.48 10.63
N ASN A 123 -2.64 12.44 10.44
CA ASN A 123 -3.05 13.82 10.14
C ASN A 123 -3.75 13.88 8.79
N ASP A 124 -4.87 14.61 8.71
CA ASP A 124 -5.68 14.83 7.49
C ASP A 124 -5.01 15.76 6.46
N GLU A 125 -3.68 15.83 6.46
CA GLU A 125 -2.96 16.70 5.53
C GLU A 125 -2.72 16.02 4.18
N VAL A 126 -2.79 14.69 4.08
CA VAL A 126 -2.51 13.96 2.84
C VAL A 126 -3.78 13.89 1.99
N GLU A 127 -3.74 14.49 0.81
CA GLU A 127 -4.83 14.40 -0.16
C GLU A 127 -4.86 12.98 -0.77
N VAL A 128 -6.02 12.32 -0.72
CA VAL A 128 -6.17 10.94 -1.23
C VAL A 128 -7.27 10.92 -2.29
N PHE A 129 -6.90 10.50 -3.50
CA PHE A 129 -7.84 10.21 -4.59
C PHE A 129 -7.93 8.70 -4.79
N LEU A 130 -9.10 8.14 -4.51
CA LEU A 130 -9.41 6.72 -4.73
C LEU A 130 -10.42 6.58 -5.85
N ALA A 131 -10.09 5.79 -6.87
CA ALA A 131 -11.04 5.49 -7.94
C ALA A 131 -11.03 4.00 -8.32
N ARG A 132 -12.18 3.49 -8.74
CA ARG A 132 -12.35 2.09 -9.13
C ARG A 132 -13.31 1.91 -10.30
N GLY A 133 -13.16 0.79 -11.00
CA GLY A 133 -14.17 0.32 -11.95
C GLY A 133 -15.41 -0.22 -11.22
N THR A 134 -16.60 0.21 -11.61
CA THR A 134 -17.88 -0.32 -11.07
C THR A 134 -18.13 -1.77 -11.47
N SER A 135 -17.52 -2.22 -12.56
CA SER A 135 -17.58 -3.59 -13.08
C SER A 135 -16.28 -4.39 -12.84
N ASP A 136 -15.40 -3.93 -11.95
CA ASP A 136 -14.18 -4.66 -11.59
C ASP A 136 -14.51 -5.98 -10.87
N LYS A 137 -14.05 -7.09 -11.46
CA LYS A 137 -14.21 -8.45 -10.94
C LYS A 137 -12.91 -9.02 -10.35
N LEU A 138 -11.77 -8.37 -10.59
CA LEU A 138 -10.48 -8.78 -10.03
C LEU A 138 -10.33 -8.32 -8.60
N ILE A 139 -10.85 -7.12 -8.29
CA ILE A 139 -10.95 -6.61 -6.93
C ILE A 139 -12.43 -6.36 -6.61
N PRO A 140 -13.16 -7.40 -6.15
CA PRO A 140 -14.58 -7.31 -5.88
C PRO A 140 -14.93 -6.25 -4.84
N LYS A 141 -16.18 -5.75 -4.88
CA LYS A 141 -16.71 -4.72 -3.97
C LYS A 141 -16.49 -4.99 -2.47
N ARG A 142 -16.37 -6.24 -2.04
CA ARG A 142 -16.18 -6.57 -0.61
C ARG A 142 -14.83 -6.10 -0.03
N HIS A 143 -13.84 -5.84 -0.88
CA HIS A 143 -12.49 -5.44 -0.48
C HIS A 143 -12.27 -3.92 -0.52
N HIS A 144 -13.35 -3.15 -0.61
CA HIS A 144 -13.31 -1.68 -0.69
C HIS A 144 -13.87 -1.08 0.60
#